data_AF-A0A2E7NC76-F1
#
_entry.id   AF-A0A2E7NC76-F1
#
_cell.length_a   1.000
_cell.length_b   1.000
_cell.length_c   1.000
_cell.angle_alpha   90.00
_cell.angle_beta   90.00
_cell.angle_gamma   90.00
#
_symmetry.space_group_name_H-M   'P 1'
#
loop_
_entity.id
_entity.type
_entity.pdbx_description
1 polymer ?
#
loop_
_entity_poly.entity_id
_entity_poly.type
_entity_poly.pdbx_seq_one_letter_code
_entity_poly.pdbx_strand_id
1 'polypeptide(L)'
;MTYLKNILTFLGLKALIFKIITFKLFIPIVAKYVKKTLLFECLDNKHSDSFGVLVLHSHRWTLDLNVLKRSPKLKLISLDATKQQWLNNLILSPVLELFREDKRLYFHPEANPKALKYTSKLSRYLTDFIKYFAEECDFECIVTCNFRYVPDIEWAKASRLAGVPFIALHKECMRDESTEQFYIDLYKDRNLKFYGNKLVVYNEREKKIIVESNICEEKNIIVAGCLRIDDIIKECDHVNNRKKAVCLFSFRHFVAGVKIESRTGFDDHEGEGLVEAFAQTHEAIAELAIEYPDIVFIIKPKWLSSWEEKIREVIRDGVGREIEDIKNLILTVDIDAQILIKKSSVVIGVNSTTLLESRILQRPTIIPMFGEAGGKYKNKIYFQKYSGSEFIFPTSKEEFKKQIILAVRSENQRPPSHELIDEYLGFHDGKTLERIVSILETEVNMASTELIAS
;
A
#
# COMPACT_ATOMS: atom_id res chain seq x y z
N MET A 1 18.99 32.13 -33.54
CA MET A 1 17.88 32.95 -32.97
C MET A 1 16.49 32.45 -33.34
N THR A 2 16.23 32.02 -34.58
CA THR A 2 14.90 31.58 -35.05
C THR A 2 14.35 30.35 -34.31
N TYR A 3 15.20 29.37 -34.02
CA TYR A 3 14.84 28.16 -33.27
C TYR A 3 14.43 28.45 -31.82
N LEU A 4 15.18 29.32 -31.14
CA LEU A 4 14.90 29.74 -29.76
C LEU A 4 13.58 30.53 -29.67
N LYS A 5 13.29 31.38 -30.69
CA LYS A 5 12.04 32.13 -30.80
C LYS A 5 10.83 31.19 -31.01
N ASN A 6 10.98 30.18 -31.87
CA ASN A 6 9.94 29.17 -32.11
C ASN A 6 9.66 28.32 -30.86
N ILE A 7 10.69 27.94 -30.10
CA ILE A 7 10.53 27.23 -28.82
C ILE A 7 9.81 28.12 -27.79
N LEU A 8 10.21 29.38 -27.64
CA LEU A 8 9.57 30.31 -26.70
C LEU A 8 8.11 30.61 -27.08
N THR A 9 7.81 30.68 -28.39
CA THR A 9 6.45 30.90 -28.89
C THR A 9 5.59 29.65 -28.67
N PHE A 10 6.15 28.46 -28.88
CA PHE A 10 5.50 27.19 -28.59
C PHE A 10 5.23 27.00 -27.09
N LEU A 11 6.20 27.34 -26.22
CA LEU A 11 6.04 27.31 -24.77
C LEU A 11 4.99 28.32 -24.29
N GLY A 12 4.99 29.54 -24.85
CA GLY A 12 3.98 30.56 -24.54
C GLY A 12 2.57 30.15 -24.98
N LEU A 13 2.43 29.57 -26.18
CA LEU A 13 1.15 29.05 -26.68
C LEU A 13 0.66 27.87 -25.82
N LYS A 14 1.55 26.96 -25.44
CA LYS A 14 1.23 25.84 -24.53
C LYS A 14 0.73 26.36 -23.18
N ALA A 15 1.42 27.32 -22.56
CA ALA A 15 0.98 27.93 -21.30
C ALA A 15 -0.37 28.64 -21.42
N LEU A 16 -0.63 29.31 -22.56
CA LEU A 16 -1.92 29.93 -22.84
C LEU A 16 -3.04 28.89 -22.98
N ILE A 17 -2.81 27.81 -23.73
CA ILE A 17 -3.76 26.70 -23.86
C ILE A 17 -4.08 26.11 -22.47
N PHE A 18 -3.06 25.84 -21.65
CA PHE A 18 -3.25 25.34 -20.28
C PHE A 18 -4.12 26.28 -19.44
N LYS A 19 -3.91 27.59 -19.54
CA LYS A 19 -4.74 28.57 -18.84
C LYS A 19 -6.18 28.55 -19.34
N ILE A 20 -6.40 28.43 -20.64
CA ILE A 20 -7.73 28.39 -21.26
C ILE A 20 -8.51 27.14 -20.84
N ILE A 21 -7.88 25.95 -20.86
CA ILE A 21 -8.58 24.70 -20.48
C ILE A 21 -8.94 24.61 -18.99
N THR A 22 -8.43 25.52 -18.15
CA THR A 22 -8.86 25.65 -16.75
C THR A 22 -10.16 26.44 -16.57
N PHE A 23 -10.74 27.00 -17.62
CA PHE A 23 -12.07 27.63 -17.55
C PHE A 23 -13.17 26.56 -17.56
N LYS A 24 -14.25 26.82 -16.80
CA LYS A 24 -15.41 25.93 -16.63
C LYS A 24 -16.00 25.46 -17.97
N LEU A 25 -16.04 26.33 -18.98
CA LEU A 25 -16.55 26.01 -20.32
C LEU A 25 -15.82 24.83 -21.00
N PHE A 26 -14.55 24.59 -20.66
CA PHE A 26 -13.76 23.52 -21.26
C PHE A 26 -13.81 22.20 -20.47
N ILE A 27 -14.48 22.17 -19.31
CA ILE A 27 -14.60 20.95 -18.50
C ILE A 27 -15.16 19.77 -19.30
N PRO A 28 -16.23 19.90 -20.11
CA PRO A 28 -16.73 18.78 -20.91
C PRO A 28 -15.67 18.20 -21.87
N ILE A 29 -14.82 19.04 -22.46
CA ILE A 29 -13.75 18.61 -23.36
C ILE A 29 -12.66 17.88 -22.58
N VAL A 30 -12.26 18.43 -21.43
CA VAL A 30 -11.26 17.80 -20.54
C VAL A 30 -11.78 16.46 -20.01
N ALA A 31 -13.04 16.40 -19.56
CA ALA A 31 -13.69 15.18 -19.10
C ALA A 31 -13.73 14.11 -20.18
N LYS A 32 -14.12 14.45 -21.43
CA LYS A 32 -14.07 13.51 -22.56
C LYS A 32 -12.66 13.05 -22.88
N TYR A 33 -11.65 13.91 -22.75
CA TYR A 33 -10.24 13.52 -22.92
C TYR A 33 -9.79 12.53 -21.83
N VAL A 34 -10.14 12.79 -20.57
CA VAL A 34 -9.81 11.90 -19.44
C VAL A 34 -10.58 10.58 -19.55
N LYS A 35 -11.85 10.60 -19.96
CA LYS A 35 -12.68 9.41 -20.18
C LYS A 35 -12.05 8.40 -21.14
N LYS A 36 -11.37 8.87 -22.20
CA LYS A 36 -10.65 7.99 -23.16
C LYS A 36 -9.52 7.17 -22.53
N THR A 37 -9.11 7.51 -21.31
CA THR A 37 -8.01 6.85 -20.60
C THR A 37 -8.53 5.96 -19.46
N LEU A 38 -9.85 5.93 -19.25
CA LEU A 38 -10.44 5.07 -18.23
C LEU A 38 -10.35 3.61 -18.67
N LEU A 39 -9.97 2.78 -17.70
CA LEU A 39 -10.09 1.34 -17.81
C LEU A 39 -11.39 0.94 -17.11
N PHE A 40 -12.30 0.39 -17.90
CA PHE A 40 -13.54 -0.17 -17.39
C PHE A 40 -13.27 -1.61 -16.96
N GLU A 41 -13.31 -1.86 -15.66
CA GLU A 41 -13.36 -3.20 -15.11
C GLU A 41 -14.82 -3.50 -14.79
N CYS A 42 -15.58 -3.83 -15.83
CA CYS A 42 -16.92 -4.36 -15.67
C CYS A 42 -16.78 -5.88 -15.49
N LEU A 43 -17.28 -6.44 -14.39
CA LEU A 43 -17.81 -7.79 -14.50
C LEU A 43 -19.10 -7.68 -15.31
N ASP A 44 -19.27 -8.55 -16.30
CA ASP A 44 -20.38 -8.56 -17.27
C ASP A 44 -21.79 -8.75 -16.66
N ASN A 45 -21.93 -8.71 -15.33
CA ASN A 45 -23.21 -8.79 -14.67
C ASN A 45 -23.82 -7.39 -14.55
N LYS A 46 -24.50 -6.96 -15.63
CA LYS A 46 -25.44 -5.83 -15.61
C LYS A 46 -26.65 -6.17 -14.73
N HIS A 47 -26.48 -6.13 -13.42
CA HIS A 47 -27.63 -5.98 -12.54
C HIS A 47 -28.10 -4.53 -12.62
N SER A 48 -29.41 -4.30 -12.67
CA SER A 48 -30.01 -2.96 -12.71
C SER A 48 -29.61 -2.07 -11.54
N ASP A 49 -29.18 -2.69 -10.43
CA ASP A 49 -29.01 -2.05 -9.13
C ASP A 49 -27.53 -1.80 -8.77
N SER A 50 -26.61 -1.92 -9.73
CA SER A 50 -25.19 -1.61 -9.50
C SER A 50 -24.91 -0.12 -9.58
N PHE A 51 -24.07 0.42 -8.70
CA PHE A 51 -23.59 1.80 -8.77
C PHE A 51 -22.12 1.89 -9.20
N GLY A 52 -21.76 2.98 -9.86
CA GLY A 52 -20.40 3.20 -10.34
C GLY A 52 -19.46 3.73 -9.26
N VAL A 53 -18.24 3.21 -9.22
CA VAL A 53 -17.18 3.59 -8.28
C VAL A 53 -15.93 4.00 -9.06
N LEU A 54 -15.53 5.27 -8.94
CA LEU A 54 -14.27 5.75 -9.50
C LEU A 54 -13.11 5.35 -8.59
N VAL A 55 -12.23 4.48 -9.07
CA VAL A 55 -11.06 3.96 -8.36
C VAL A 55 -9.83 4.80 -8.70
N LEU A 56 -9.20 5.37 -7.67
CA LEU A 56 -7.90 6.02 -7.76
C LEU A 56 -6.77 5.03 -7.48
N HIS A 57 -5.62 5.24 -8.11
CA HIS A 57 -4.38 4.47 -7.90
C HIS A 57 -4.55 2.95 -8.03
N SER A 58 -5.37 2.47 -8.97
CA SER A 58 -5.71 1.04 -9.09
C SER A 58 -4.49 0.10 -9.12
N HIS A 59 -3.42 0.51 -9.79
CA HIS A 59 -2.13 -0.19 -9.83
C HIS A 59 -1.46 -0.44 -8.46
N ARG A 60 -1.89 0.23 -7.37
CA ARG A 60 -1.32 0.10 -6.03
C ARG A 60 -2.01 -0.97 -5.16
N TRP A 61 -3.14 -1.50 -5.58
CA TRP A 61 -4.00 -2.35 -4.73
C TRP A 61 -4.86 -3.34 -5.53
N THR A 62 -4.27 -3.89 -6.59
CA THR A 62 -4.90 -4.84 -7.52
C THR A 62 -5.51 -6.06 -6.83
N LEU A 63 -4.87 -6.59 -5.77
CA LEU A 63 -5.40 -7.72 -5.01
C LEU A 63 -6.74 -7.39 -4.33
N ASP A 64 -6.85 -6.23 -3.71
CA ASP A 64 -8.07 -5.77 -3.06
C ASP A 64 -9.17 -5.44 -4.10
N LEU A 65 -8.79 -4.87 -5.25
CA LEU A 65 -9.72 -4.64 -6.38
C LEU A 65 -10.23 -5.94 -7.01
N ASN A 66 -9.40 -6.97 -7.10
CA ASN A 66 -9.81 -8.30 -7.56
C ASN A 66 -10.89 -8.93 -6.67
N VAL A 67 -10.89 -8.60 -5.37
CA VAL A 67 -11.96 -8.99 -4.46
C VAL A 67 -13.20 -8.14 -4.69
N LEU A 68 -13.05 -6.81 -4.74
CA LEU A 68 -14.15 -5.85 -4.90
C LEU A 68 -14.97 -6.08 -6.17
N LYS A 69 -14.30 -6.35 -7.30
CA LYS A 69 -14.97 -6.54 -8.58
C LYS A 69 -15.98 -7.69 -8.55
N ARG A 70 -15.85 -8.66 -7.63
CA ARG A 70 -16.77 -9.80 -7.50
C ARG A 70 -18.15 -9.41 -7.00
N SER A 71 -18.30 -8.24 -6.39
CA SER A 71 -19.61 -7.76 -5.97
C SER A 71 -20.44 -7.38 -7.20
N PRO A 72 -21.63 -7.97 -7.40
CA PRO A 72 -22.52 -7.59 -8.50
C PRO A 72 -23.11 -6.18 -8.34
N LYS A 73 -22.96 -5.56 -7.15
CA LYS A 73 -23.46 -4.21 -6.84
C LYS A 73 -22.50 -3.10 -7.31
N LEU A 74 -21.27 -3.41 -7.71
CA LEU A 74 -20.26 -2.41 -8.00
C LEU A 74 -19.84 -2.43 -9.47
N LYS A 75 -19.79 -1.25 -10.08
CA LYS A 75 -19.15 -1.02 -11.39
C LYS A 75 -17.87 -0.21 -11.17
N LEU A 76 -16.71 -0.86 -11.26
CA LEU A 76 -15.42 -0.22 -11.00
C LEU A 76 -14.86 0.48 -12.24
N ILE A 77 -14.50 1.75 -12.08
CA ILE A 77 -13.96 2.60 -13.14
C ILE A 77 -12.61 3.12 -12.67
N SER A 78 -11.51 2.70 -13.29
CA SER A 78 -10.18 3.12 -12.85
C SER A 78 -9.72 4.40 -13.55
N LEU A 79 -9.34 5.41 -12.76
CA LEU A 79 -8.64 6.59 -13.26
C LEU A 79 -7.13 6.37 -13.21
N ASP A 80 -6.48 6.53 -14.35
CA ASP A 80 -5.02 6.48 -14.43
C ASP A 80 -4.37 7.60 -13.59
N ALA A 81 -3.39 7.22 -12.76
CA ALA A 81 -2.75 8.14 -11.82
C ALA A 81 -1.98 9.27 -12.54
N THR A 82 -1.48 9.04 -13.76
CA THR A 82 -0.82 10.11 -14.53
C THR A 82 -1.83 11.15 -15.00
N LYS A 83 -3.08 10.75 -15.27
CA LYS A 83 -4.17 11.64 -15.68
C LYS A 83 -4.71 12.44 -14.50
N GLN A 84 -4.83 11.81 -13.34
CA GLN A 84 -5.13 12.53 -12.10
C GLN A 84 -4.06 13.60 -11.81
N GLN A 85 -2.77 13.24 -11.90
CA GLN A 85 -1.67 14.18 -11.69
C GLN A 85 -1.66 15.29 -12.75
N TRP A 86 -1.96 14.96 -14.00
CA TRP A 86 -2.08 15.94 -15.09
C TRP A 86 -3.19 16.96 -14.80
N LEU A 87 -4.38 16.51 -14.36
CA LEU A 87 -5.48 17.40 -13.95
C LEU A 87 -5.05 18.36 -12.83
N ASN A 88 -4.39 17.84 -11.78
CA ASN A 88 -3.87 18.66 -10.70
C ASN A 88 -2.86 19.71 -11.23
N ASN A 89 -1.98 19.29 -12.14
CA ASN A 89 -0.94 20.15 -12.72
C ASN A 89 -1.46 21.21 -13.70
N LEU A 90 -2.68 21.08 -14.22
CA LEU A 90 -3.34 22.16 -14.97
C LEU A 90 -3.37 23.47 -14.17
N ILE A 91 -3.47 23.34 -12.84
CA ILE A 91 -3.60 24.47 -11.92
C ILE A 91 -2.35 24.63 -11.05
N LEU A 92 -1.80 23.54 -10.51
CA LEU A 92 -0.70 23.64 -9.54
C LEU A 92 0.68 23.85 -10.18
N SER A 93 0.84 23.69 -11.50
CA SER A 93 2.15 23.86 -12.16
C SER A 93 2.92 25.14 -11.78
N PRO A 94 2.30 26.33 -11.59
CA PRO A 94 3.02 27.56 -11.24
C PRO A 94 3.53 27.62 -9.79
N VAL A 95 3.18 26.65 -8.96
CA VAL A 95 3.53 26.56 -7.53
C VAL A 95 4.15 25.22 -7.14
N LEU A 96 4.42 24.33 -8.09
CA LEU A 96 5.00 23.01 -7.80
C LEU A 96 6.29 23.08 -7.00
N GLU A 97 7.15 24.07 -7.27
CA GLU A 97 8.43 24.19 -6.55
C GLU A 97 8.22 24.50 -5.06
N LEU A 98 7.23 25.33 -4.72
CA LEU A 98 6.89 25.62 -3.33
C LEU A 98 6.53 24.35 -2.56
N PHE A 99 5.78 23.46 -3.19
CA PHE A 99 5.41 22.18 -2.59
C PHE A 99 6.57 21.17 -2.52
N ARG A 100 7.60 21.32 -3.36
CA ARG A 100 8.81 20.50 -3.28
C ARG A 100 9.70 20.94 -2.12
N GLU A 101 9.83 22.25 -1.94
CA GLU A 101 10.57 22.87 -0.85
C GLU A 101 9.89 22.62 0.50
N ASP A 102 8.57 22.76 0.57
CA ASP A 102 7.79 22.48 1.78
C ASP A 102 6.58 21.59 1.49
N LYS A 103 6.76 20.28 1.73
CA LYS A 103 5.70 19.27 1.56
C LYS A 103 4.52 19.45 2.52
N ARG A 104 4.67 20.21 3.61
CA ARG A 104 3.56 20.45 4.56
C ARG A 104 2.47 21.31 3.92
N LEU A 105 2.81 22.11 2.91
CA LEU A 105 1.87 22.97 2.19
C LEU A 105 0.76 22.19 1.47
N TYR A 106 0.95 20.89 1.19
CA TYR A 106 -0.13 20.05 0.65
C TYR A 106 -1.29 19.88 1.63
N PHE A 107 -1.00 19.83 2.93
CA PHE A 107 -2.00 19.68 4.00
C PHE A 107 -2.37 21.04 4.61
N HIS A 108 -1.43 21.99 4.62
CA HIS A 108 -1.57 23.32 5.23
C HIS A 108 -1.26 24.44 4.23
N PRO A 109 -2.04 24.58 3.15
CA PRO A 109 -1.79 25.60 2.18
C PRO A 109 -1.97 27.02 2.75
N GLU A 110 -2.71 27.20 3.85
CA GLU A 110 -2.89 28.46 4.58
C GLU A 110 -1.58 29.08 5.09
N ALA A 111 -0.55 28.27 5.32
CA ALA A 111 0.77 28.75 5.71
C ALA A 111 1.48 29.56 4.61
N ASN A 112 0.99 29.50 3.36
CA ASN A 112 1.53 30.27 2.24
C ASN A 112 0.39 30.82 1.34
N PRO A 113 0.22 32.15 1.23
CA PRO A 113 -0.87 32.74 0.44
C PRO A 113 -0.93 32.29 -1.03
N LYS A 114 0.23 32.00 -1.64
CA LYS A 114 0.29 31.50 -3.01
C LYS A 114 -0.14 30.04 -3.09
N ALA A 115 0.30 29.19 -2.15
CA ALA A 115 -0.20 27.81 -2.05
C ALA A 115 -1.72 27.79 -1.86
N LEU A 116 -2.25 28.52 -0.87
CA LEU A 116 -3.69 28.66 -0.59
C LEU A 116 -4.50 29.09 -1.82
N LYS A 117 -4.02 30.12 -2.55
CA LYS A 117 -4.68 30.59 -3.77
C LYS A 117 -4.81 29.48 -4.82
N TYR A 118 -3.74 28.71 -5.05
CA TYR A 118 -3.71 27.70 -6.11
C TYR A 118 -4.42 26.41 -5.73
N THR A 119 -4.35 25.97 -4.47
CA THR A 119 -5.16 24.83 -3.99
C THR A 119 -6.64 25.18 -4.00
N SER A 120 -7.03 26.38 -3.58
CA SER A 120 -8.42 26.86 -3.67
C SER A 120 -8.92 26.98 -5.11
N LYS A 121 -8.04 27.32 -6.06
CA LYS A 121 -8.37 27.29 -7.49
C LYS A 121 -8.55 25.85 -7.98
N LEU A 122 -7.69 24.93 -7.56
CA LEU A 122 -7.78 23.52 -7.93
C LEU A 122 -9.07 22.90 -7.39
N SER A 123 -9.38 23.11 -6.11
CA SER A 123 -10.59 22.59 -5.46
C SER A 123 -11.85 22.98 -6.24
N ARG A 124 -12.03 24.27 -6.56
CA ARG A 124 -13.19 24.74 -7.35
C ARG A 124 -13.27 24.11 -8.74
N TYR A 125 -12.14 24.03 -9.44
CA TYR A 125 -12.11 23.39 -10.76
C TYR A 125 -12.46 21.90 -10.69
N LEU A 126 -11.89 21.20 -9.70
CA LEU A 126 -12.18 19.79 -9.47
C LEU A 126 -13.63 19.56 -9.05
N THR A 127 -14.27 20.46 -8.30
CA THR A 127 -15.69 20.31 -7.94
C THR A 127 -16.56 20.32 -9.18
N ASP A 128 -16.38 21.30 -10.06
CA ASP A 128 -17.13 21.36 -11.34
C ASP A 128 -16.77 20.18 -12.25
N PHE A 129 -15.49 19.77 -12.29
CA PHE A 129 -15.03 18.64 -13.08
C PHE A 129 -15.63 17.32 -12.58
N ILE A 130 -15.55 17.03 -11.28
CA ILE A 130 -16.06 15.80 -10.67
C ILE A 130 -17.56 15.68 -10.90
N LYS A 131 -18.32 16.77 -10.72
CA LYS A 131 -19.76 16.78 -10.98
C LYS A 131 -20.07 16.36 -12.43
N TYR A 132 -19.45 17.01 -13.41
CA TYR A 132 -19.64 16.65 -14.82
C TYR A 132 -19.13 15.23 -15.11
N PHE A 133 -17.99 14.85 -14.55
CA PHE A 133 -17.33 13.58 -14.83
C PHE A 133 -18.09 12.39 -14.24
N ALA A 134 -18.71 12.56 -13.08
CA ALA A 134 -19.61 11.60 -12.43
C ALA A 134 -20.81 11.28 -13.34
N GLU A 135 -21.47 12.30 -13.87
CA GLU A 135 -22.58 12.14 -14.82
C GLU A 135 -22.10 11.48 -16.14
N GLU A 136 -20.99 11.95 -16.70
CA GLU A 136 -20.46 11.47 -17.98
C GLU A 136 -19.92 10.03 -17.92
N CYS A 137 -19.41 9.60 -16.77
CA CYS A 137 -18.85 8.26 -16.58
C CYS A 137 -19.73 7.33 -15.76
N ASP A 138 -20.87 7.83 -15.25
CA ASP A 138 -21.84 7.08 -14.47
C ASP A 138 -21.18 6.41 -13.25
N PHE A 139 -20.63 7.26 -12.37
CA PHE A 139 -20.14 6.89 -11.03
C PHE A 139 -20.73 7.79 -9.95
N GLU A 140 -20.88 7.21 -8.76
CA GLU A 140 -21.58 7.82 -7.63
C GLU A 140 -20.66 7.99 -6.41
N CYS A 141 -19.49 7.35 -6.40
CA CYS A 141 -18.48 7.60 -5.37
C CYS A 141 -17.05 7.48 -5.92
N ILE A 142 -16.09 8.02 -5.17
CA ILE A 142 -14.66 7.93 -5.45
C ILE A 142 -13.97 7.15 -4.32
N VAL A 143 -13.14 6.17 -4.66
CA VAL A 143 -12.35 5.40 -3.71
C VAL A 143 -10.84 5.53 -3.95
N THR A 144 -10.06 5.59 -2.87
CA THR A 144 -8.60 5.51 -2.88
C THR A 144 -8.10 4.47 -1.88
N CYS A 145 -6.89 3.95 -2.07
CA CYS A 145 -6.29 2.96 -1.17
C CYS A 145 -5.49 3.57 -0.01
N ASN A 146 -5.31 4.90 0.00
CA ASN A 146 -4.49 5.56 1.01
C ASN A 146 -4.89 7.02 1.24
N PHE A 147 -5.26 7.34 2.48
CA PHE A 147 -5.63 8.71 2.86
C PHE A 147 -4.49 9.73 2.73
N ARG A 148 -3.23 9.26 2.69
CA ARG A 148 -2.03 10.12 2.67
C ARG A 148 -1.58 10.52 1.27
N TYR A 149 -2.24 10.02 0.22
CA TYR A 149 -1.84 10.35 -1.14
C TYR A 149 -2.09 11.82 -1.44
N VAL A 150 -1.00 12.55 -1.56
CA VAL A 150 -1.00 13.99 -1.83
C VAL A 150 -1.86 14.38 -3.05
N PRO A 151 -1.83 13.65 -4.19
CA PRO A 151 -2.71 13.95 -5.32
C PRO A 151 -4.21 13.89 -5.00
N ASP A 152 -4.59 13.18 -3.93
CA ASP A 152 -5.99 12.91 -3.57
C ASP A 152 -6.57 13.97 -2.62
N ILE A 153 -5.74 14.81 -1.99
CA ILE A 153 -6.17 15.77 -0.96
C ILE A 153 -7.25 16.72 -1.51
N GLU A 154 -6.97 17.36 -2.65
CA GLU A 154 -7.91 18.30 -3.26
C GLU A 154 -9.08 17.58 -3.95
N TRP A 155 -8.90 16.32 -4.36
CA TRP A 155 -9.99 15.49 -4.85
C TRP A 155 -10.99 15.19 -3.75
N ALA A 156 -10.53 14.81 -2.55
CA ALA A 156 -11.40 14.53 -1.42
C ALA A 156 -12.25 15.75 -1.04
N LYS A 157 -11.63 16.93 -0.94
CA LYS A 157 -12.33 18.20 -0.68
C LYS A 157 -13.34 18.51 -1.78
N ALA A 158 -12.92 18.44 -3.04
CA ALA A 158 -13.74 18.80 -4.19
C ALA A 158 -14.91 17.85 -4.42
N SER A 159 -14.72 16.55 -4.16
CA SER A 159 -15.72 15.50 -4.29
C SER A 159 -16.88 15.73 -3.32
N ARG A 160 -16.57 16.04 -2.05
CA ARG A 160 -17.59 16.39 -1.04
C ARG A 160 -18.41 17.61 -1.47
N LEU A 161 -17.77 18.65 -2.00
CA LEU A 161 -18.46 19.82 -2.53
C LEU A 161 -19.28 19.53 -3.79
N ALA A 162 -18.93 18.49 -4.55
CA ALA A 162 -19.65 18.05 -5.74
C ALA A 162 -20.84 17.14 -5.42
N GLY A 163 -21.06 16.78 -4.15
CA GLY A 163 -22.06 15.80 -3.75
C GLY A 163 -21.69 14.35 -4.11
N VAL A 164 -20.40 14.07 -4.33
CA VAL A 164 -19.89 12.73 -4.63
C VAL A 164 -19.06 12.26 -3.42
N PRO A 165 -19.44 11.21 -2.69
CA PRO A 165 -18.68 10.75 -1.53
C PRO A 165 -17.27 10.27 -1.93
N PHE A 166 -16.29 10.68 -1.12
CA PHE A 166 -14.89 10.26 -1.23
C PHE A 166 -14.51 9.36 -0.07
N ILE A 167 -14.12 8.11 -0.36
CA ILE A 167 -13.90 7.07 0.64
C ILE A 167 -12.48 6.52 0.50
N ALA A 168 -11.71 6.53 1.59
CA ALA A 168 -10.38 5.93 1.60
C ALA A 168 -10.45 4.53 2.21
N LEU A 169 -10.20 3.50 1.41
CA LEU A 169 -10.00 2.12 1.85
C LEU A 169 -8.52 1.96 2.23
N HIS A 170 -8.14 2.45 3.40
CA HIS A 170 -6.75 2.56 3.81
C HIS A 170 -6.11 1.18 3.99
N LYS A 171 -5.08 0.90 3.18
CA LYS A 171 -4.46 -0.44 3.17
C LYS A 171 -3.21 -0.60 4.04
N GLU A 172 -2.66 0.48 4.58
CA GLU A 172 -1.37 0.48 5.29
C GLU A 172 -1.56 0.39 6.82
N CYS A 173 -2.42 -0.54 7.26
CA CYS A 173 -2.90 -0.67 8.64
C CYS A 173 -2.11 -1.68 9.50
N MET A 174 -1.00 -2.22 9.00
CA MET A 174 -0.20 -3.19 9.74
C MET A 174 0.73 -2.44 10.71
N ARG A 175 0.27 -2.32 11.96
CA ARG A 175 0.98 -1.69 13.08
C ARG A 175 1.01 -2.65 14.26
N ASP A 176 2.12 -2.64 14.98
CA ASP A 176 2.28 -3.37 16.24
C ASP A 176 2.12 -2.40 17.42
N GLU A 177 1.64 -2.89 18.55
CA GLU A 177 1.51 -2.14 19.81
C GLU A 177 2.83 -1.44 20.16
N SER A 178 3.95 -2.11 19.93
CA SER A 178 5.29 -1.59 20.23
C SER A 178 5.67 -0.32 19.45
N THR A 179 4.93 0.00 18.38
CA THR A 179 5.17 1.16 17.51
C THR A 179 4.00 2.13 17.42
N GLU A 180 2.91 1.85 18.13
CA GLU A 180 1.69 2.65 18.09
C GLU A 180 1.94 4.13 18.41
N GLN A 181 2.55 4.41 19.57
CA GLN A 181 2.86 5.78 19.99
C GLN A 181 3.78 6.50 19.01
N PHE A 182 4.76 5.78 18.44
CA PHE A 182 5.65 6.36 17.42
C PHE A 182 4.86 6.86 16.20
N TYR A 183 3.88 6.09 15.72
CA TYR A 183 3.05 6.52 14.59
C TYR A 183 2.12 7.66 14.96
N ILE A 184 1.57 7.68 16.18
CA ILE A 184 0.77 8.80 16.68
C ILE A 184 1.59 10.09 16.65
N ASP A 185 2.80 10.07 17.22
CA ASP A 185 3.66 11.24 17.28
C ASP A 185 4.12 11.67 15.88
N LEU A 186 4.51 10.72 15.03
CA LEU A 186 4.91 10.99 13.65
C LEU A 186 3.80 11.64 12.83
N TYR A 187 2.56 11.20 13.01
CA TYR A 187 1.42 11.74 12.28
C TYR A 187 0.98 13.10 12.81
N LYS A 188 1.08 13.34 14.13
CA LYS A 188 0.89 14.66 14.75
C LYS A 188 1.92 15.67 14.28
N ASP A 189 3.20 15.30 14.29
CA ASP A 189 4.31 16.15 13.82
C ASP A 189 4.12 16.58 12.36
N ARG A 190 3.64 15.65 11.52
CA ARG A 190 3.30 15.92 10.12
C ARG A 190 1.97 16.64 9.92
N ASN A 191 1.18 16.78 10.98
CA ASN A 191 -0.16 17.36 11.00
C ASN A 191 -1.06 16.84 9.87
N LEU A 192 -1.02 15.52 9.61
CA LEU A 192 -1.79 14.93 8.51
C LEU A 192 -3.30 15.12 8.72
N LYS A 193 -4.04 15.27 7.62
CA LYS A 193 -5.51 15.42 7.62
C LYS A 193 -6.15 14.58 6.53
N PHE A 194 -7.32 14.05 6.82
CA PHE A 194 -8.20 13.42 5.84
C PHE A 194 -9.46 14.28 5.62
N TYR A 195 -9.77 14.55 4.36
CA TYR A 195 -10.87 15.45 3.97
C TYR A 195 -12.04 14.73 3.28
N GLY A 196 -11.99 13.41 3.15
CA GLY A 196 -13.07 12.62 2.57
C GLY A 196 -14.21 12.36 3.55
N ASN A 197 -15.21 11.62 3.09
CA ASN A 197 -16.42 11.28 3.84
C ASN A 197 -16.14 10.20 4.88
N LYS A 198 -15.55 9.08 4.45
CA LYS A 198 -15.20 7.93 5.30
C LYS A 198 -13.79 7.43 5.07
N LEU A 199 -13.15 7.03 6.16
CA LEU A 199 -11.85 6.39 6.21
C LEU A 199 -12.04 4.96 6.72
N VAL A 200 -11.93 3.98 5.83
CA VAL A 200 -12.06 2.58 6.17
C VAL A 200 -10.67 2.03 6.46
N VAL A 201 -10.52 1.36 7.60
CA VAL A 201 -9.26 0.75 8.05
C VAL A 201 -9.44 -0.73 8.35
N TYR A 202 -8.33 -1.46 8.50
CA TYR A 202 -8.38 -2.89 8.72
C TYR A 202 -8.77 -3.25 10.14
N ASN A 203 -8.16 -2.61 11.13
CA ASN A 203 -8.23 -3.02 12.54
C ASN A 203 -8.40 -1.80 13.46
N GLU A 204 -8.75 -2.07 14.72
CA GLU A 204 -8.96 -1.05 15.75
C GLU A 204 -7.68 -0.28 16.11
N ARG A 205 -6.50 -0.89 15.96
CA ARG A 205 -5.22 -0.22 16.24
C ARG A 205 -4.96 0.92 15.27
N GLU A 206 -5.15 0.72 13.97
CA GLU A 206 -4.99 1.81 12.99
C GLU A 206 -6.07 2.88 13.21
N LYS A 207 -7.32 2.50 13.54
CA LYS A 207 -8.36 3.47 13.92
C LYS A 207 -7.90 4.33 15.10
N LYS A 208 -7.40 3.72 16.18
CA LYS A 208 -6.87 4.41 17.36
C LYS A 208 -5.75 5.39 16.97
N ILE A 209 -4.76 4.94 16.21
CA ILE A 209 -3.64 5.79 15.75
C ILE A 209 -4.17 7.00 15.00
N ILE A 210 -5.11 6.84 14.07
CA ILE A 210 -5.66 7.92 13.25
C ILE A 210 -6.44 8.94 14.10
N VAL A 211 -7.27 8.45 15.03
CA VAL A 211 -8.06 9.29 15.95
C VAL A 211 -7.12 10.09 16.85
N GLU A 212 -6.19 9.43 17.52
CA GLU A 212 -5.28 10.09 18.44
C GLU A 212 -4.32 11.05 17.73
N SER A 213 -4.03 10.81 16.46
CA SER A 213 -3.24 11.70 15.60
C SER A 213 -4.01 12.92 15.09
N ASN A 214 -5.31 13.06 15.40
CA ASN A 214 -6.19 14.11 14.89
C ASN A 214 -6.26 14.17 13.36
N ILE A 215 -6.16 13.02 12.67
CA ILE A 215 -6.22 12.96 11.21
C ILE A 215 -7.67 13.02 10.71
N CYS A 216 -8.56 12.31 11.40
CA CYS A 216 -9.96 12.17 11.05
C CYS A 216 -10.79 11.98 12.34
N GLU A 217 -12.00 12.52 12.37
CA GLU A 217 -12.94 12.31 13.49
C GLU A 217 -13.36 10.84 13.57
N GLU A 218 -13.50 10.31 14.78
CA GLU A 218 -13.79 8.89 15.00
C GLU A 218 -15.05 8.40 14.26
N LYS A 219 -16.13 9.19 14.24
CA LYS A 219 -17.39 8.86 13.54
C LYS A 219 -17.24 8.67 12.01
N ASN A 220 -16.14 9.17 11.45
CA ASN A 220 -15.81 9.06 10.03
C ASN A 220 -14.85 7.90 9.74
N ILE A 221 -14.44 7.14 10.75
CA ILE A 221 -13.55 5.99 10.60
C ILE A 221 -14.34 4.71 10.84
N ILE A 222 -14.21 3.75 9.93
CA ILE A 222 -14.89 2.45 10.02
C ILE A 222 -13.84 1.34 9.94
N VAL A 223 -13.91 0.38 10.86
CA VAL A 223 -13.10 -0.84 10.81
C VAL A 223 -13.86 -1.88 9.98
N ALA A 224 -13.32 -2.25 8.82
CA ALA A 224 -13.99 -3.21 7.91
C ALA A 224 -13.16 -4.46 7.61
N GLY A 225 -11.87 -4.46 7.93
CA GLY A 225 -10.95 -5.56 7.64
C GLY A 225 -10.16 -5.37 6.35
N CYS A 226 -9.32 -6.36 6.05
CA CYS A 226 -8.44 -6.37 4.87
C CYS A 226 -9.07 -7.19 3.72
N LEU A 227 -9.50 -6.51 2.64
CA LEU A 227 -10.27 -7.13 1.53
C LEU A 227 -9.66 -8.40 0.98
N ARG A 228 -8.36 -8.37 0.67
CA ARG A 228 -7.67 -9.52 0.07
C ARG A 228 -7.65 -10.77 0.95
N ILE A 229 -7.91 -10.63 2.25
CA ILE A 229 -7.91 -11.76 3.19
C ILE A 229 -9.12 -12.67 2.98
N ASP A 230 -10.25 -12.15 2.49
CA ASP A 230 -11.43 -12.98 2.18
C ASP A 230 -11.08 -14.13 1.23
N ASP A 231 -10.19 -13.89 0.26
CA ASP A 231 -9.73 -14.94 -0.67
C ASP A 231 -8.76 -15.91 -0.02
N ILE A 232 -7.84 -15.40 0.79
CA ILE A 232 -6.81 -16.22 1.43
C ILE A 232 -7.45 -17.18 2.45
N ILE A 233 -8.49 -16.73 3.17
CA ILE A 233 -9.27 -17.58 4.08
C ILE A 233 -9.96 -18.70 3.30
N LYS A 234 -10.64 -18.37 2.18
CA LYS A 234 -11.33 -19.36 1.33
C LYS A 234 -10.37 -20.39 0.73
N GLU A 235 -9.14 -19.99 0.44
CA GLU A 235 -8.13 -20.87 -0.14
C GLU A 235 -7.43 -21.77 0.89
N CYS A 236 -7.54 -21.47 2.19
CA CYS A 236 -6.74 -22.14 3.21
C CYS A 236 -6.99 -23.66 3.28
N ASP A 237 -8.20 -24.10 2.92
CA ASP A 237 -8.61 -25.51 2.91
C ASP A 237 -8.06 -26.30 1.70
N HIS A 238 -7.47 -25.63 0.71
CA HIS A 238 -7.14 -26.21 -0.59
C HIS A 238 -5.64 -26.30 -0.90
N VAL A 239 -4.75 -25.95 0.05
CA VAL A 239 -3.32 -25.80 -0.24
C VAL A 239 -2.51 -27.09 -0.05
N ASN A 240 -2.74 -28.09 -0.90
CA ASN A 240 -2.05 -29.39 -0.80
C ASN A 240 -0.72 -29.51 -1.59
N ASN A 241 -0.38 -28.58 -2.48
CA ASN A 241 0.83 -28.67 -3.31
C ASN A 241 1.99 -27.81 -2.77
N ARG A 242 2.61 -28.26 -1.67
CA ARG A 242 3.87 -27.69 -1.20
C ARG A 242 5.04 -28.22 -2.05
N LYS A 243 5.89 -27.33 -2.55
CA LYS A 243 7.24 -27.71 -2.96
C LYS A 243 8.16 -27.60 -1.75
N LYS A 244 9.25 -28.37 -1.72
CA LYS A 244 10.38 -28.14 -0.82
C LYS A 244 11.02 -26.79 -1.17
N ALA A 245 10.41 -25.71 -0.70
CA ALA A 245 10.79 -24.35 -1.03
C ALA A 245 10.72 -23.45 0.20
N VAL A 246 11.72 -22.59 0.34
CA VAL A 246 11.82 -21.58 1.40
C VAL A 246 11.78 -20.21 0.73
N CYS A 247 10.87 -19.34 1.14
CA CYS A 247 10.77 -17.99 0.60
C CYS A 247 11.08 -16.95 1.66
N LEU A 248 12.17 -16.21 1.46
CA LEU A 248 12.50 -14.99 2.17
C LEU A 248 11.89 -13.79 1.44
N PHE A 249 10.90 -13.14 2.05
CA PHE A 249 10.53 -11.77 1.70
C PHE A 249 11.57 -10.84 2.33
N SER A 250 12.53 -10.43 1.50
CA SER A 250 13.66 -9.60 1.95
C SER A 250 13.16 -8.29 2.55
N PHE A 251 13.94 -7.71 3.46
CA PHE A 251 13.65 -6.47 4.17
C PHE A 251 14.78 -5.44 4.01
N ARG A 252 14.55 -4.18 4.37
CA ARG A 252 15.57 -3.12 4.33
C ARG A 252 16.24 -2.96 5.70
N HIS A 253 17.31 -2.17 5.76
CA HIS A 253 17.93 -1.81 7.04
C HIS A 253 17.01 -0.96 7.93
N PHE A 254 16.00 -0.29 7.37
CA PHE A 254 14.99 0.41 8.17
C PHE A 254 13.67 -0.37 8.28
N VAL A 255 13.11 -0.40 9.48
CA VAL A 255 11.78 -0.96 9.79
C VAL A 255 11.07 -0.09 10.84
N ALA A 256 9.74 0.00 10.77
CA ALA A 256 8.86 0.54 11.83
C ALA A 256 9.41 1.71 12.69
N GLY A 257 9.87 2.78 12.04
CA GLY A 257 10.36 3.99 12.71
C GLY A 257 11.85 4.04 13.01
N VAL A 258 12.61 2.99 12.68
CA VAL A 258 14.06 3.05 12.57
C VAL A 258 14.42 4.05 11.47
N LYS A 259 15.21 5.06 11.84
CA LYS A 259 15.74 6.07 10.93
C LYS A 259 17.14 5.65 10.52
N ILE A 260 17.43 5.72 9.23
CA ILE A 260 18.77 5.59 8.67
C ILE A 260 18.98 6.75 7.71
N GLU A 261 20.21 7.24 7.58
CA GLU A 261 20.55 8.35 6.69
C GLU A 261 20.76 7.88 5.23
N SER A 262 19.83 7.08 4.72
CA SER A 262 19.93 6.49 3.38
C SER A 262 18.72 6.80 2.52
N ARG A 263 19.00 7.25 1.28
CA ARG A 263 17.97 7.42 0.24
C ARG A 263 17.51 6.08 -0.34
N THR A 264 18.40 5.10 -0.41
CA THR A 264 18.12 3.77 -0.97
C THR A 264 17.39 2.89 0.03
N GLY A 265 17.54 3.18 1.32
CA GLY A 265 17.02 2.35 2.40
C GLY A 265 18.00 1.28 2.89
N PHE A 266 19.21 1.30 2.37
CA PHE A 266 20.33 0.49 2.82
C PHE A 266 21.39 1.44 3.37
N ASP A 267 21.78 1.19 4.61
CA ASP A 267 22.86 1.91 5.25
C ASP A 267 24.20 1.32 4.81
N ASP A 268 25.03 2.15 4.18
CA ASP A 268 26.38 1.80 3.73
C ASP A 268 27.44 2.34 4.72
N HIS A 269 27.05 3.20 5.67
CA HIS A 269 27.94 3.88 6.59
C HIS A 269 27.23 4.14 7.93
N GLU A 270 27.76 3.59 9.03
CA GLU A 270 27.45 3.94 10.45
C GLU A 270 26.62 2.96 11.30
N GLY A 271 26.31 1.73 10.85
CA GLY A 271 25.79 0.68 11.75
C GLY A 271 24.43 1.01 12.38
N GLU A 272 23.65 1.88 11.75
CA GLU A 272 22.27 2.15 12.12
C GLU A 272 21.33 1.29 11.25
N GLY A 273 20.25 0.80 11.85
CA GLY A 273 19.32 -0.11 11.20
C GLY A 273 19.70 -1.59 11.35
N LEU A 274 19.01 -2.42 10.58
CA LEU A 274 19.09 -3.89 10.60
C LEU A 274 20.20 -4.40 9.66
N VAL A 275 21.41 -3.84 9.73
CA VAL A 275 22.50 -4.15 8.80
C VAL A 275 23.00 -5.59 9.00
N GLU A 276 23.39 -5.93 10.23
CA GLU A 276 23.86 -7.26 10.62
C GLU A 276 22.74 -8.30 10.49
N ALA A 277 21.54 -7.97 10.95
CA ALA A 277 20.38 -8.85 10.83
C ALA A 277 20.05 -9.14 9.35
N PHE A 278 20.14 -8.14 8.47
CA PHE A 278 19.99 -8.32 7.03
C PHE A 278 21.10 -9.22 6.48
N ALA A 279 22.36 -8.92 6.79
CA ALA A 279 23.52 -9.66 6.29
C ALA A 279 23.44 -11.15 6.66
N GLN A 280 23.35 -11.44 7.97
CA GLN A 280 23.29 -12.80 8.50
C GLN A 280 22.08 -13.59 8.00
N THR A 281 20.93 -12.92 7.78
CA THR A 281 19.74 -13.60 7.23
C THR A 281 19.97 -14.06 5.80
N HIS A 282 20.48 -13.20 4.92
CA HIS A 282 20.68 -13.54 3.51
C HIS A 282 21.83 -14.52 3.33
N GLU A 283 22.90 -14.37 4.10
CA GLU A 283 24.01 -15.32 4.16
C GLU A 283 23.52 -16.72 4.60
N ALA A 284 22.74 -16.81 5.67
CA ALA A 284 22.19 -18.10 6.12
C ALA A 284 21.30 -18.78 5.07
N ILE A 285 20.55 -18.02 4.28
CA ILE A 285 19.77 -18.56 3.15
C ILE A 285 20.70 -19.13 2.08
N ALA A 286 21.79 -18.44 1.75
CA ALA A 286 22.75 -18.92 0.76
C ALA A 286 23.50 -20.17 1.25
N GLU A 287 23.92 -20.20 2.52
CA GLU A 287 24.54 -21.38 3.14
C GLU A 287 23.60 -22.59 3.08
N LEU A 288 22.33 -22.42 3.46
CA LEU A 288 21.35 -23.50 3.38
C LEU A 288 21.08 -23.95 1.95
N ALA A 289 21.08 -23.04 0.98
CA ALA A 289 20.95 -23.41 -0.43
C ALA A 289 22.12 -24.29 -0.90
N ILE A 290 23.34 -23.99 -0.47
CA ILE A 290 24.53 -24.80 -0.76
C ILE A 290 24.46 -26.17 -0.05
N GLU A 291 24.07 -26.17 1.23
CA GLU A 291 23.98 -27.39 2.05
C GLU A 291 22.85 -28.34 1.60
N TYR A 292 21.73 -27.80 1.11
CA TYR A 292 20.52 -28.55 0.76
C TYR A 292 20.10 -28.29 -0.70
N PRO A 293 20.80 -28.87 -1.69
CA PRO A 293 20.51 -28.67 -3.11
C PRO A 293 19.14 -29.19 -3.57
N ASP A 294 18.45 -30.01 -2.75
CA ASP A 294 17.10 -30.52 -3.02
C ASP A 294 15.97 -29.56 -2.59
N ILE A 295 16.30 -28.48 -1.88
CA ILE A 295 15.37 -27.44 -1.44
C ILE A 295 15.57 -26.21 -2.32
N VAL A 296 14.49 -25.61 -2.79
CA VAL A 296 14.53 -24.34 -3.54
C VAL A 296 14.48 -23.17 -2.55
N PHE A 297 15.46 -22.28 -2.60
CA PHE A 297 15.49 -21.07 -1.79
C PHE A 297 15.16 -19.86 -2.68
N ILE A 298 14.24 -19.01 -2.22
CA ILE A 298 13.75 -17.86 -2.96
C ILE A 298 13.95 -16.61 -2.11
N ILE A 299 14.63 -15.61 -2.66
CA ILE A 299 14.74 -14.28 -2.08
C ILE A 299 13.87 -13.35 -2.94
N LYS A 300 12.83 -12.80 -2.32
CA LYS A 300 11.88 -11.87 -2.94
C LYS A 300 12.05 -10.47 -2.36
N PRO A 301 12.86 -9.59 -2.96
CA PRO A 301 12.87 -8.18 -2.57
C PRO A 301 11.61 -7.48 -3.08
N LYS A 302 11.36 -6.29 -2.53
CA LYS A 302 10.23 -5.46 -2.95
C LYS A 302 10.45 -4.91 -4.37
N TRP A 303 11.67 -4.52 -4.69
CA TRP A 303 12.14 -4.00 -5.97
C TRP A 303 13.57 -4.53 -6.21
N LEU A 304 14.07 -4.54 -7.45
CA LEU A 304 15.48 -4.89 -7.73
C LEU A 304 16.39 -3.72 -7.33
N SER A 305 16.87 -2.86 -8.24
CA SER A 305 17.62 -1.62 -7.88
C SER A 305 18.63 -1.86 -6.74
N SER A 306 18.68 -0.97 -5.73
CA SER A 306 19.60 -1.07 -4.58
C SER A 306 19.46 -2.35 -3.75
N TRP A 307 18.33 -3.07 -3.84
CA TRP A 307 18.18 -4.34 -3.13
C TRP A 307 19.04 -5.43 -3.76
N GLU A 308 19.01 -5.51 -5.09
CA GLU A 308 19.71 -6.56 -5.82
C GLU A 308 21.21 -6.47 -5.57
N GLU A 309 21.77 -5.27 -5.67
CA GLU A 309 23.18 -4.99 -5.36
C GLU A 309 23.53 -5.44 -3.94
N LYS A 310 22.76 -5.01 -2.94
CA LYS A 310 23.07 -5.32 -1.54
C LYS A 310 22.92 -6.80 -1.19
N ILE A 311 21.91 -7.47 -1.75
CA ILE A 311 21.71 -8.92 -1.56
C ILE A 311 22.88 -9.70 -2.17
N ARG A 312 23.30 -9.33 -3.39
CA ARG A 312 24.42 -9.98 -4.08
C ARG A 312 25.74 -9.78 -3.34
N GLU A 313 26.01 -8.55 -2.88
CA GLU A 313 27.17 -8.22 -2.05
C GLU A 313 27.24 -9.11 -0.81
N VAL A 314 26.17 -9.13 -0.01
CA VAL A 314 26.11 -9.94 1.22
C VAL A 314 26.31 -11.43 0.95
N ILE A 315 25.69 -11.96 -0.11
CA ILE A 315 25.85 -13.39 -0.45
C ILE A 315 27.29 -13.68 -0.86
N ARG A 316 27.86 -12.89 -1.76
CA ARG A 316 29.24 -13.06 -2.21
C ARG A 316 30.22 -12.99 -1.06
N ASP A 317 30.07 -12.00 -0.19
CA ASP A 317 31.00 -11.77 0.92
C ASP A 317 30.81 -12.83 2.03
N GLY A 318 29.58 -13.31 2.25
CA GLY A 318 29.26 -14.31 3.27
C GLY A 318 29.62 -15.75 2.90
N VAL A 319 29.37 -16.18 1.66
CA VAL A 319 29.61 -17.57 1.23
C VAL A 319 30.69 -17.74 0.16
N GLY A 320 31.32 -16.65 -0.30
CA GLY A 320 32.39 -16.69 -1.29
C GLY A 320 31.95 -17.13 -2.69
N ARG A 321 30.66 -16.95 -3.04
CA ARG A 321 30.08 -17.36 -4.33
C ARG A 321 29.12 -16.30 -4.85
N GLU A 322 29.06 -16.15 -6.17
CA GLU A 322 27.99 -15.39 -6.80
C GLU A 322 26.66 -16.16 -6.68
N ILE A 323 25.54 -15.43 -6.60
CA ILE A 323 24.22 -16.06 -6.49
C ILE A 323 23.90 -16.96 -7.69
N GLU A 324 24.39 -16.61 -8.89
CA GLU A 324 24.26 -17.41 -10.11
C GLU A 324 24.90 -18.80 -9.99
N ASP A 325 25.91 -18.96 -9.15
CA ASP A 325 26.61 -20.24 -8.95
C ASP A 325 25.83 -21.19 -8.02
N ILE A 326 24.80 -20.68 -7.32
CA ILE A 326 23.97 -21.43 -6.38
C ILE A 326 22.64 -21.78 -7.07
N LYS A 327 22.62 -22.90 -7.81
CA LYS A 327 21.53 -23.26 -8.75
C LYS A 327 20.11 -23.30 -8.18
N ASN A 328 19.97 -23.57 -6.89
CA ASN A 328 18.68 -23.66 -6.19
C ASN A 328 18.34 -22.39 -5.40
N LEU A 329 19.13 -21.31 -5.52
CA LEU A 329 18.87 -20.01 -4.93
C LEU A 329 18.37 -19.04 -6.00
N ILE A 330 17.16 -18.50 -5.81
CA ILE A 330 16.47 -17.66 -6.80
C ILE A 330 16.23 -16.27 -6.22
N LEU A 331 16.79 -15.25 -6.85
CA LEU A 331 16.42 -13.85 -6.62
C LEU A 331 15.42 -13.41 -7.68
N THR A 332 14.22 -12.96 -7.29
CA THR A 332 13.18 -12.57 -8.26
C THR A 332 12.30 -11.45 -7.73
N VAL A 333 11.80 -10.59 -8.61
CA VAL A 333 10.69 -9.66 -8.30
C VAL A 333 9.40 -9.93 -9.06
N ASP A 334 9.46 -10.82 -10.05
CA ASP A 334 8.43 -11.00 -11.09
C ASP A 334 7.30 -11.94 -10.67
N ILE A 335 7.51 -12.69 -9.59
CA ILE A 335 6.50 -13.61 -9.06
C ILE A 335 5.71 -12.93 -7.94
N ASP A 336 4.38 -12.98 -8.04
CA ASP A 336 3.47 -12.48 -7.01
C ASP A 336 3.71 -13.14 -5.66
N ALA A 337 3.66 -12.34 -4.60
CA ALA A 337 3.88 -12.80 -3.23
C ALA A 337 2.95 -13.97 -2.85
N GLN A 338 1.67 -13.90 -3.22
CA GLN A 338 0.70 -14.96 -2.93
C GLN A 338 1.06 -16.29 -3.61
N ILE A 339 1.59 -16.25 -4.84
CA ILE A 339 2.07 -17.45 -5.54
C ILE A 339 3.25 -18.07 -4.80
N LEU A 340 4.19 -17.24 -4.34
CA LEU A 340 5.35 -17.70 -3.58
C LEU A 340 4.94 -18.30 -2.23
N ILE A 341 4.03 -17.65 -1.49
CA ILE A 341 3.52 -18.17 -0.22
C ILE A 341 2.89 -19.55 -0.41
N LYS A 342 2.00 -19.70 -1.40
CA LYS A 342 1.33 -20.97 -1.69
C LYS A 342 2.32 -22.09 -2.01
N LYS A 343 3.37 -21.80 -2.79
CA LYS A 343 4.37 -22.79 -3.21
C LYS A 343 5.41 -23.12 -2.14
N SER A 344 5.59 -22.25 -1.15
CA SER A 344 6.62 -22.40 -0.12
C SER A 344 6.18 -23.32 1.01
N SER A 345 7.13 -24.08 1.53
CA SER A 345 7.02 -24.84 2.78
C SER A 345 7.26 -23.94 4.00
N VAL A 346 8.12 -22.93 3.86
CA VAL A 346 8.46 -21.98 4.93
C VAL A 346 8.51 -20.57 4.35
N VAL A 347 7.98 -19.60 5.08
CA VAL A 347 8.05 -18.18 4.73
C VAL A 347 8.81 -17.41 5.79
N ILE A 348 9.70 -16.52 5.36
CA ILE A 348 10.56 -15.72 6.22
C ILE A 348 10.36 -14.25 5.85
N GLY A 349 10.39 -13.37 6.84
CA GLY A 349 10.31 -11.93 6.60
C GLY A 349 10.35 -11.13 7.89
N VAL A 350 10.35 -9.81 7.75
CA VAL A 350 10.33 -8.86 8.86
C VAL A 350 9.27 -7.80 8.56
N ASN A 351 8.38 -7.55 9.53
CA ASN A 351 7.34 -6.51 9.48
C ASN A 351 6.60 -6.44 8.12
N SER A 352 6.09 -7.58 7.67
CA SER A 352 5.41 -7.71 6.37
C SER A 352 4.06 -8.41 6.51
N THR A 353 3.04 -7.96 5.76
CA THR A 353 1.72 -8.62 5.72
C THR A 353 1.82 -10.03 5.15
N THR A 354 2.84 -10.31 4.34
CA THR A 354 3.09 -11.65 3.80
C THR A 354 3.25 -12.70 4.89
N LEU A 355 3.71 -12.33 6.09
CA LEU A 355 3.78 -13.23 7.25
C LEU A 355 2.39 -13.62 7.75
N LEU A 356 1.46 -12.66 7.85
CA LEU A 356 0.07 -12.94 8.23
C LEU A 356 -0.65 -13.78 7.17
N GLU A 357 -0.51 -13.40 5.89
CA GLU A 357 -1.05 -14.16 4.75
C GLU A 357 -0.53 -15.60 4.73
N SER A 358 0.77 -15.79 5.04
CA SER A 358 1.41 -17.11 5.16
C SER A 358 0.84 -17.93 6.31
N ARG A 359 0.60 -17.29 7.45
CA ARG A 359 -0.01 -17.96 8.60
C ARG A 359 -1.43 -18.46 8.27
N ILE A 360 -2.26 -17.65 7.61
CA ILE A 360 -3.61 -18.06 7.17
C ILE A 360 -3.53 -19.26 6.22
N LEU A 361 -2.56 -19.28 5.30
CA LEU A 361 -2.28 -20.43 4.43
C LEU A 361 -1.48 -21.55 5.12
N GLN A 362 -1.45 -21.54 6.46
CA GLN A 362 -0.88 -22.56 7.33
C GLN A 362 0.60 -22.84 7.04
N ARG A 363 1.34 -21.82 6.61
CA ARG A 363 2.78 -21.87 6.45
C ARG A 363 3.46 -21.50 7.76
N PRO A 364 4.46 -22.28 8.21
CA PRO A 364 5.41 -21.82 9.21
C PRO A 364 6.04 -20.50 8.78
N THR A 365 6.07 -19.55 9.71
CA THR A 365 6.68 -18.24 9.49
C THR A 365 7.80 -18.00 10.47
N ILE A 366 8.92 -17.52 9.95
CA ILE A 366 10.13 -17.25 10.73
C ILE A 366 10.48 -15.77 10.63
N ILE A 367 10.77 -15.16 11.77
CA ILE A 367 11.16 -13.75 11.88
C ILE A 367 12.54 -13.71 12.57
N PRO A 368 13.62 -13.34 11.86
CA PRO A 368 14.96 -13.34 12.43
C PRO A 368 15.09 -12.29 13.56
N MET A 369 15.43 -12.74 14.78
CA MET A 369 15.61 -11.92 15.98
C MET A 369 17.05 -11.95 16.50
N PHE A 370 18.00 -11.83 15.59
CA PHE A 370 19.43 -11.72 15.87
C PHE A 370 19.98 -10.42 15.28
N GLY A 371 21.26 -10.12 15.56
CA GLY A 371 21.86 -8.82 15.24
C GLY A 371 21.06 -7.68 15.88
N GLU A 372 20.84 -6.60 15.13
CA GLU A 372 20.14 -5.43 15.64
C GLU A 372 18.63 -5.68 15.83
N ALA A 373 18.04 -6.66 15.13
CA ALA A 373 16.65 -7.06 15.30
C ALA A 373 16.41 -7.75 16.66
N GLY A 374 17.38 -8.51 17.16
CA GLY A 374 17.35 -9.11 18.50
C GLY A 374 17.79 -8.17 19.61
N GLY A 375 18.61 -7.16 19.28
CA GLY A 375 19.18 -6.19 20.20
C GLY A 375 18.51 -4.81 20.10
N LYS A 376 19.25 -3.85 19.52
CA LYS A 376 18.93 -2.41 19.54
C LYS A 376 17.52 -2.06 19.07
N TYR A 377 17.00 -2.75 18.05
CA TYR A 377 15.69 -2.48 17.46
C TYR A 377 14.67 -3.59 17.74
N LYS A 378 14.87 -4.39 18.80
CA LYS A 378 13.93 -5.44 19.21
C LYS A 378 12.50 -4.93 19.31
N ASN A 379 12.26 -3.78 19.92
CA ASN A 379 10.92 -3.20 20.05
C ASN A 379 10.32 -2.70 18.72
N LYS A 380 11.06 -2.75 17.61
CA LYS A 380 10.59 -2.38 16.27
C LYS A 380 10.21 -3.59 15.43
N ILE A 381 10.45 -4.81 15.91
CA ILE A 381 10.03 -6.04 15.25
C ILE A 381 8.64 -6.45 15.70
N TYR A 382 7.75 -6.69 14.74
CA TYR A 382 6.33 -6.96 15.00
C TYR A 382 6.09 -8.41 15.43
N PHE A 383 4.87 -8.66 15.93
CA PHE A 383 4.32 -9.98 16.25
C PHE A 383 4.96 -10.69 17.45
N GLN A 384 5.79 -10.02 18.25
CA GLN A 384 6.47 -10.64 19.40
C GLN A 384 5.50 -11.21 20.43
N LYS A 385 4.29 -10.62 20.58
CA LYS A 385 3.18 -11.16 21.38
C LYS A 385 2.84 -12.62 21.03
N TYR A 386 3.06 -13.01 19.78
CA TYR A 386 2.74 -14.32 19.23
C TYR A 386 3.98 -15.22 19.03
N SER A 387 5.05 -14.94 19.77
CA SER A 387 6.28 -15.74 19.75
C SER A 387 6.05 -17.16 20.27
N GLY A 388 6.47 -18.16 19.50
CA GLY A 388 6.34 -19.57 19.84
C GLY A 388 4.94 -20.15 19.64
N SER A 389 3.90 -19.31 19.60
CA SER A 389 2.55 -19.71 19.23
C SER A 389 2.37 -19.64 17.71
N GLU A 390 2.44 -18.45 17.12
CA GLU A 390 2.18 -18.26 15.69
C GLU A 390 3.44 -18.10 14.85
N PHE A 391 4.48 -17.46 15.40
CA PHE A 391 5.73 -17.17 14.68
C PHE A 391 6.93 -17.76 15.40
N ILE A 392 7.93 -18.17 14.62
CA ILE A 392 9.20 -18.67 15.11
C ILE A 392 10.22 -17.51 15.10
N PHE A 393 10.82 -17.23 16.25
CA PHE A 393 11.75 -16.11 16.45
C PHE A 393 13.15 -16.61 16.85
N PRO A 394 13.95 -17.11 15.90
CA PRO A 394 15.31 -17.54 16.21
C PRO A 394 16.17 -16.35 16.61
N THR A 395 17.01 -16.57 17.62
CA THR A 395 17.81 -15.54 18.29
C THR A 395 19.30 -15.56 17.90
N SER A 396 19.67 -16.48 16.99
CA SER A 396 20.99 -16.56 16.37
C SER A 396 20.87 -17.07 14.93
N LYS A 397 21.89 -16.82 14.11
CA LYS A 397 22.00 -17.35 12.73
C LYS A 397 21.90 -18.88 12.70
N GLU A 398 22.56 -19.57 13.63
CA GLU A 398 22.51 -21.04 13.72
C GLU A 398 21.13 -21.57 14.09
N GLU A 399 20.46 -20.94 15.06
CA GLU A 399 19.08 -21.29 15.39
C GLU A 399 18.16 -21.04 14.20
N PHE A 400 18.36 -19.95 13.47
CA PHE A 400 17.59 -19.61 12.27
C PHE A 400 17.72 -20.69 11.19
N LYS A 401 18.94 -21.12 10.88
CA LYS A 401 19.20 -22.21 9.93
C LYS A 401 18.50 -23.50 10.37
N LYS A 402 18.66 -23.87 11.64
CA LYS A 402 18.04 -25.07 12.23
C LYS A 402 16.52 -25.03 12.12
N GLN A 403 15.90 -23.91 12.49
CA GLN A 403 14.44 -23.75 12.46
C GLN A 403 13.87 -23.81 11.04
N ILE A 404 14.57 -23.26 10.04
CA ILE A 404 14.17 -23.39 8.63
C ILE A 404 14.10 -24.87 8.24
N ILE A 405 15.15 -25.64 8.49
CA ILE A 405 15.20 -27.05 8.08
C ILE A 405 14.18 -27.90 8.84
N LEU A 406 13.98 -27.64 10.14
CA LEU A 406 12.92 -28.29 10.91
C LEU A 406 11.54 -27.97 10.33
N ALA A 407 11.27 -26.71 9.98
CA ALA A 407 10.00 -26.28 9.42
C ALA A 407 9.76 -26.84 8.01
N VAL A 408 10.80 -26.97 7.17
CA VAL A 408 10.69 -27.61 5.84
C VAL A 408 10.31 -29.09 5.96
N ARG A 409 10.81 -29.78 7.00
CA ARG A 409 10.55 -31.21 7.24
C ARG A 409 9.24 -31.47 8.00
N SER A 410 8.67 -30.43 8.62
CA SER A 410 7.46 -30.55 9.43
C SER A 410 6.21 -30.59 8.56
N GLU A 411 5.31 -31.52 8.87
CA GLU A 411 3.97 -31.57 8.31
C GLU A 411 2.94 -30.83 9.16
N ASN A 412 3.33 -30.28 10.32
CA ASN A 412 2.38 -29.61 11.21
C ASN A 412 1.84 -28.33 10.56
N GLN A 413 0.59 -28.41 10.12
CA GLN A 413 -0.19 -27.30 9.62
C GLN A 413 -1.22 -26.95 10.69
N ARG A 414 -1.21 -25.70 11.14
CA ARG A 414 -2.28 -25.18 11.96
C ARG A 414 -2.74 -23.84 11.41
N PRO A 415 -4.07 -23.61 11.34
CA PRO A 415 -4.59 -22.28 11.11
C PRO A 415 -4.10 -21.35 12.23
N PRO A 416 -3.95 -20.05 11.95
CA PRO A 416 -3.61 -19.09 12.98
C PRO A 416 -4.78 -18.91 13.94
N SER A 417 -4.49 -18.39 15.14
CA SER A 417 -5.56 -17.94 16.03
C SER A 417 -6.40 -16.84 15.38
N HIS A 418 -7.70 -16.84 15.68
CA HIS A 418 -8.58 -15.74 15.28
C HIS A 418 -8.11 -14.41 15.88
N GLU A 419 -7.56 -14.43 17.09
CA GLU A 419 -6.97 -13.26 17.74
C GLU A 419 -5.89 -12.58 16.87
N LEU A 420 -4.98 -13.36 16.27
CA LEU A 420 -3.94 -12.81 15.39
C LEU A 420 -4.57 -12.12 14.17
N ILE A 421 -5.56 -12.76 13.54
CA ILE A 421 -6.23 -12.21 12.37
C ILE A 421 -7.00 -10.94 12.76
N ASP A 422 -7.80 -10.98 13.81
CA ASP A 422 -8.63 -9.84 14.22
C ASP A 422 -7.76 -8.65 14.64
N GLU A 423 -6.65 -8.88 15.36
CA GLU A 423 -5.75 -7.81 15.80
C GLU A 423 -5.09 -7.06 14.63
N TYR A 424 -4.65 -7.77 13.57
CA TYR A 424 -3.89 -7.15 12.48
C TYR A 424 -4.68 -6.91 11.19
N LEU A 425 -5.71 -7.71 10.95
CA LEU A 425 -6.47 -7.74 9.69
C LEU A 425 -7.97 -7.46 9.91
N GLY A 426 -8.42 -7.34 11.16
CA GLY A 426 -9.75 -6.91 11.55
C GLY A 426 -10.74 -8.04 11.80
N PHE A 427 -10.92 -8.91 10.81
CA PHE A 427 -11.93 -9.97 10.88
C PHE A 427 -11.42 -11.27 10.23
N HIS A 428 -11.74 -12.39 10.86
CA HIS A 428 -11.43 -13.75 10.39
C HIS A 428 -12.57 -14.45 9.65
N ASP A 429 -13.70 -13.77 9.39
CA ASP A 429 -14.93 -14.40 8.89
C ASP A 429 -15.09 -14.42 7.37
N GLY A 430 -14.15 -13.79 6.63
CA GLY A 430 -14.18 -13.73 5.17
C GLY A 430 -15.33 -12.89 4.58
N LYS A 431 -15.87 -11.94 5.35
CA LYS A 431 -16.99 -11.06 4.94
C LYS A 431 -16.57 -9.60 4.75
N THR A 432 -15.29 -9.33 4.53
CA THR A 432 -14.80 -7.95 4.32
C THR A 432 -15.42 -7.30 3.09
N LEU A 433 -15.60 -8.05 2.00
CA LEU A 433 -16.26 -7.58 0.79
C LEU A 433 -17.67 -7.07 1.07
N GLU A 434 -18.47 -7.84 1.81
CA GLU A 434 -19.86 -7.48 2.17
C GLU A 434 -19.89 -6.19 2.99
N ARG A 435 -19.01 -6.06 3.99
CA ARG A 435 -18.88 -4.85 4.82
C ARG A 435 -18.55 -3.63 3.97
N ILE A 436 -17.55 -3.72 3.10
CA ILE A 436 -17.12 -2.57 2.29
C ILE A 436 -18.18 -2.18 1.27
N VAL A 437 -18.82 -3.14 0.59
CA VAL A 437 -19.93 -2.84 -0.33
C VAL A 437 -21.05 -2.11 0.40
N SER A 438 -21.42 -2.57 1.60
CA SER A 438 -22.45 -1.92 2.42
C SER A 438 -22.07 -0.50 2.86
N ILE A 439 -20.79 -0.26 3.19
CA ILE A 439 -20.29 1.09 3.50
C ILE A 439 -20.40 2.00 2.28
N LEU A 440 -19.96 1.54 1.11
CA LEU A 440 -20.03 2.33 -0.13
C LEU A 440 -21.49 2.67 -0.49
N GLU A 441 -22.39 1.69 -0.41
CA GLU A 441 -23.82 1.84 -0.70
C GLU A 441 -24.48 2.83 0.28
N THR A 442 -24.14 2.76 1.57
CA THR A 442 -24.65 3.70 2.59
C THR A 442 -24.24 5.14 2.28
N GLU A 443 -22.95 5.37 1.96
CA GLU A 443 -22.45 6.72 1.68
C GLU A 443 -23.03 7.30 0.39
N VAL A 444 -23.24 6.47 -0.63
CA VAL A 444 -23.92 6.88 -1.88
C VAL A 444 -25.36 7.31 -1.57
N ASN A 445 -26.13 6.49 -0.85
CA ASN A 445 -27.52 6.79 -0.51
C ASN A 445 -27.68 8.06 0.35
N MET A 446 -26.76 8.29 1.29
CA MET A 446 -26.73 9.51 2.10
C MET A 446 -26.49 10.76 1.24
N ALA A 447 -25.52 10.70 0.32
CA ALA A 447 -25.21 11.82 -0.57
C ALA A 447 -26.40 12.17 -1.49
N SER A 448 -27.12 11.18 -2.02
CA SER A 448 -28.33 11.41 -2.82
C SER A 448 -29.43 12.10 -2.02
N THR A 449 -29.59 11.76 -0.74
CA THR A 449 -30.62 12.35 0.13
C THR A 449 -30.32 13.81 0.47
N GLU A 450 -29.06 14.14 0.77
CA GLU A 450 -28.63 15.52 1.03
C GLU A 450 -28.84 16.43 -0.20
N LEU A 451 -28.65 15.89 -1.41
CA LEU A 451 -28.87 16.62 -2.67
C LEU A 451 -30.35 16.94 -2.93
N ILE A 452 -31.27 16.10 -2.45
CA ILE A 452 -32.73 16.33 -2.58
C ILE A 452 -33.20 17.36 -1.55
N ALA A 453 -32.53 17.47 -0.40
CA ALA A 453 -32.89 18.38 0.68
C ALA A 453 -32.35 19.82 0.51
N SER A 454 -31.34 20.01 -0.35
CA SER A 454 -30.73 21.31 -0.69
C SER A 454 -31.37 21.95 -1.92
#